data_AF-A0A1Y5TK36-F1
#
_entry.id   AF-A0A1Y5TK36-F1
#
_cell.length_a   1.000
_cell.length_b   1.000
_cell.length_c   1.000
_cell.angle_alpha   90.00
_cell.angle_beta   90.00
_cell.angle_gamma   90.00
#
_symmetry.space_group_name_H-M   'P 1'
#
loop_
_entity.id
_entity.type
_entity.pdbx_description
1 polymer ?
#
loop_
_entity_poly.entity_id
_entity_poly.type
_entity_poly.pdbx_seq_one_letter_code
_entity_poly.pdbx_strand_id
1 'polypeptide(L)'
;MSNNYIIVGREVGEAKYFLHPDQSIDTTRRENSIPLTVAYIGQRVVELSEHGALAEGSDDYEQVVREFKHALQVIEQPRGTLSDAEKEAIWQNTTVQLQWDSRVPVGDTDANTRIIVIPADNTHTVNIETLRDDPAGIGFTPPLTYPLDEALVLASQIKTILRAISSFSPDDASLKLSEEQQNALQDHVRQELLGRYKVADGETRPDVLSKQAVLEQKIVSYYRAVGIYITLMCK
;
A
#
# COMPACT_ATOMS: atom_id res chain seq x y z
N MET A 1 -12.33 -27.95 -1.19
CA MET A 1 -12.40 -26.48 -1.00
C MET A 1 -11.24 -25.90 -1.77
N SER A 2 -11.48 -24.97 -2.68
CA SER A 2 -10.40 -24.27 -3.38
C SER A 2 -9.69 -23.40 -2.35
N ASN A 3 -8.38 -23.58 -2.15
CA ASN A 3 -7.63 -22.70 -1.25
C ASN A 3 -7.51 -21.34 -1.95
N ASN A 4 -8.34 -20.36 -1.55
CA ASN A 4 -8.30 -19.04 -2.14
C ASN A 4 -7.07 -18.29 -1.62
N TYR A 5 -6.35 -17.62 -2.51
CA TYR A 5 -5.19 -16.79 -2.17
C TYR A 5 -5.11 -15.60 -3.12
N ILE A 6 -4.34 -14.60 -2.70
CA ILE A 6 -3.96 -13.45 -3.51
C ILE A 6 -2.45 -13.27 -3.49
N ILE A 7 -1.91 -12.65 -4.53
CA ILE A 7 -0.50 -12.27 -4.60
C ILE A 7 -0.46 -10.75 -4.54
N VAL A 8 0.26 -10.20 -3.56
CA VAL A 8 0.34 -8.76 -3.33
C VAL A 8 1.76 -8.34 -2.98
N GLY A 9 2.06 -7.04 -3.02
CA GLY A 9 3.33 -6.53 -2.51
C GLY A 9 3.51 -6.83 -1.01
N ARG A 10 4.75 -7.10 -0.60
CA ARG A 10 5.14 -7.20 0.82
C ARG A 10 5.01 -5.84 1.47
N GLU A 11 4.36 -5.79 2.63
CA GLU A 11 4.19 -4.54 3.36
C GLU A 11 5.55 -4.01 3.86
N VAL A 12 5.64 -2.70 4.05
CA VAL A 12 6.77 -2.05 4.71
C VAL A 12 6.88 -2.58 6.15
N GLY A 13 8.08 -2.98 6.54
CA GLY A 13 8.33 -3.72 7.79
C GLY A 13 8.45 -5.25 7.59
N GLU A 14 7.97 -5.77 6.46
CA GLU A 14 7.79 -7.22 6.23
C GLU A 14 8.64 -7.77 5.05
N ALA A 15 9.72 -7.08 4.70
CA ALA A 15 10.64 -7.52 3.66
C ALA A 15 11.23 -8.92 3.99
N LYS A 16 11.16 -9.85 3.02
CA LYS A 16 11.83 -11.16 3.06
C LYS A 16 13.16 -11.15 2.30
N TYR A 17 13.25 -10.34 1.24
CA TYR A 17 14.39 -10.27 0.34
C TYR A 17 14.95 -8.86 0.26
N PHE A 18 16.24 -8.77 -0.03
CA PHE A 18 16.99 -7.52 -0.13
C PHE A 18 17.78 -7.49 -1.43
N LEU A 19 17.75 -6.35 -2.13
CA LEU A 19 18.59 -6.07 -3.28
C LEU A 19 19.92 -5.49 -2.80
N HIS A 20 21.02 -6.10 -3.24
CA HIS A 20 22.38 -5.69 -2.87
C HIS A 20 22.99 -4.75 -3.93
N PRO A 21 24.05 -3.99 -3.58
CA PRO A 21 24.75 -3.12 -4.55
C PRO A 21 25.33 -3.86 -5.76
N ASP A 22 25.62 -5.15 -5.62
CA ASP A 22 26.07 -6.04 -6.70
C ASP A 22 24.91 -6.61 -7.55
N GLN A 23 23.69 -6.10 -7.36
CA GLN A 23 22.44 -6.54 -8.01
C GLN A 23 21.95 -7.93 -7.60
N SER A 24 22.63 -8.61 -6.67
CA SER A 24 22.16 -9.88 -6.13
C SER A 24 20.96 -9.69 -5.20
N ILE A 25 20.08 -10.69 -5.15
CA ILE A 25 18.92 -10.71 -4.26
C ILE A 25 19.00 -11.96 -3.39
N ASP A 26 18.97 -11.76 -2.08
CA ASP A 26 18.87 -12.85 -1.11
C ASP A 26 18.08 -12.40 0.13
N THR A 27 17.99 -13.28 1.13
CA THR A 27 17.27 -13.01 2.39
C THR A 27 18.14 -12.35 3.46
N THR A 28 19.41 -12.04 3.16
CA THR A 28 20.37 -11.51 4.12
C THR A 28 20.51 -10.02 3.92
N ARG A 29 20.28 -9.22 4.96
CA ARG A 29 20.53 -7.78 4.87
C ARG A 29 22.02 -7.49 4.95
N ARG A 30 22.51 -6.62 4.06
CA ARG A 30 23.88 -6.10 4.03
C ARG A 30 23.87 -4.57 4.09
N GLU A 31 25.04 -3.98 4.28
CA GLU A 31 25.20 -2.53 4.16
C GLU A 31 24.73 -2.05 2.77
N ASN A 32 23.96 -0.97 2.73
CA ASN A 32 23.35 -0.42 1.50
C ASN A 32 22.40 -1.36 0.75
N SER A 33 21.96 -2.45 1.37
CA SER A 33 20.93 -3.30 0.77
C SER A 33 19.54 -2.65 0.88
N ILE A 34 18.75 -2.81 -0.18
CA ILE A 34 17.43 -2.20 -0.33
C ILE A 34 16.36 -3.27 -0.06
N PRO A 35 15.44 -3.06 0.90
CA PRO A 35 14.38 -4.02 1.18
C PRO A 35 13.36 -4.08 0.03
N LEU A 36 13.10 -5.28 -0.48
CA LEU A 36 12.13 -5.51 -1.54
C LEU A 36 10.72 -5.60 -0.96
N THR A 37 9.99 -4.50 -1.09
CA THR A 37 8.63 -4.28 -0.55
C THR A 37 7.73 -3.62 -1.58
N VAL A 38 6.46 -3.45 -1.25
CA VAL A 38 5.51 -2.72 -2.07
C VAL A 38 5.91 -1.26 -2.32
N ALA A 39 6.60 -0.61 -1.37
CA ALA A 39 7.14 0.73 -1.58
C ALA A 39 8.28 0.74 -2.61
N TYR A 40 9.12 -0.30 -2.63
CA TYR A 40 10.16 -0.45 -3.66
C TYR A 40 9.55 -0.60 -5.05
N ILE A 41 8.51 -1.44 -5.20
CA ILE A 41 7.79 -1.60 -6.48
C ILE A 41 7.30 -0.24 -6.96
N GLY A 42 6.63 0.54 -6.11
CA GLY A 42 6.10 1.83 -6.54
C GLY A 42 7.18 2.87 -6.85
N GLN A 43 8.30 2.88 -6.13
CA GLN A 43 9.46 3.71 -6.50
C GLN A 43 9.92 3.35 -7.91
N ARG A 44 10.13 2.07 -8.17
CA ARG A 44 10.65 1.60 -9.45
C ARG A 44 9.68 1.86 -10.59
N VAL A 45 8.37 1.75 -10.35
CA VAL A 45 7.36 2.13 -11.37
C VAL A 45 7.44 3.61 -11.70
N VAL A 46 7.60 4.48 -10.70
CA VAL A 46 7.77 5.92 -10.95
C VAL A 46 9.02 6.16 -11.80
N GLU A 47 10.16 5.55 -11.45
CA GLU A 47 11.38 5.63 -12.24
C GLU A 47 11.16 5.15 -13.69
N LEU A 48 10.51 4.01 -13.90
CA LEU A 48 10.21 3.48 -15.23
C LEU A 48 9.25 4.38 -16.02
N SER A 49 8.31 5.05 -15.34
CA SER A 49 7.40 6.01 -15.97
C SER A 49 8.13 7.25 -16.52
N GLU A 50 9.26 7.61 -15.92
CA GLU A 50 10.10 8.73 -16.36
C GLU A 50 11.07 8.34 -17.48
N HIS A 51 11.64 7.13 -17.42
CA HIS A 51 12.69 6.68 -18.35
C HIS A 51 12.13 5.94 -19.58
N GLY A 52 10.86 5.57 -19.57
CA GLY A 52 10.17 4.92 -20.68
C GLY A 52 10.17 3.39 -20.60
N ALA A 53 9.58 2.77 -21.63
CA ALA A 53 9.40 1.33 -21.66
C ALA A 53 10.73 0.57 -21.80
N LEU A 54 10.86 -0.52 -21.05
CA LEU A 54 11.96 -1.46 -21.20
C LEU A 54 11.61 -2.47 -22.29
N ALA A 55 12.61 -2.86 -23.09
CA ALA A 55 12.44 -3.92 -24.07
C ALA A 55 12.27 -5.26 -23.35
N GLU A 56 11.21 -6.00 -23.68
CA GLU A 56 10.96 -7.34 -23.14
C GLU A 56 12.16 -8.27 -23.43
N GLY A 57 12.63 -8.97 -22.40
CA GLY A 57 13.79 -9.86 -22.47
C GLY A 57 15.16 -9.17 -22.43
N SER A 58 15.21 -7.84 -22.25
CA SER A 58 16.48 -7.14 -21.93
C SER A 58 16.94 -7.43 -20.50
N ASP A 59 18.25 -7.29 -20.24
CA ASP A 59 18.82 -7.49 -18.90
C ASP A 59 18.14 -6.58 -17.86
N ASP A 60 17.86 -5.33 -18.21
CA ASP A 60 17.16 -4.38 -17.35
C ASP A 60 15.70 -4.81 -17.09
N TYR A 61 15.01 -5.33 -18.10
CA TYR A 61 13.64 -5.85 -17.95
C TYR A 61 13.61 -7.05 -17.01
N GLU A 62 14.48 -8.03 -17.24
CA GLU A 62 14.57 -9.25 -16.44
C GLU A 62 14.98 -8.96 -14.99
N GLN A 63 15.87 -7.98 -14.79
CA GLN A 63 16.26 -7.50 -13.47
C GLN A 63 15.04 -6.93 -12.71
N VAL A 64 14.29 -6.02 -13.33
CA VAL A 64 13.10 -5.42 -12.70
C VAL A 64 12.03 -6.46 -12.40
N VAL A 65 11.76 -7.37 -13.34
CA VAL A 65 10.82 -8.48 -13.15
C VAL A 65 11.22 -9.34 -11.95
N ARG A 66 12.52 -9.65 -11.82
CA ARG A 66 13.06 -10.41 -10.68
C ARG A 66 12.90 -9.65 -9.37
N GLU A 67 13.21 -8.37 -9.33
CA GLU A 67 13.04 -7.51 -8.15
C GLU A 67 11.58 -7.46 -7.71
N PHE A 68 10.65 -7.27 -8.66
CA PHE A 68 9.21 -7.22 -8.40
C PHE A 68 8.73 -8.55 -7.84
N LYS A 69 9.10 -9.68 -8.45
CA LYS A 69 8.74 -11.02 -7.95
C LYS A 69 9.15 -11.21 -6.48
N HIS A 70 10.35 -10.78 -6.10
CA HIS A 70 10.84 -10.92 -4.72
C HIS A 70 10.19 -9.92 -3.74
N ALA A 71 9.68 -8.79 -4.24
CA ALA A 71 8.86 -7.87 -3.48
C ALA A 71 7.41 -8.34 -3.27
N LEU A 72 6.96 -9.42 -3.91
CA LEU A 72 5.62 -10.01 -3.75
C LEU A 72 5.55 -11.07 -2.65
N GLN A 73 4.33 -11.30 -2.16
CA GLN A 73 3.96 -12.37 -1.23
C GLN A 73 2.60 -12.98 -1.55
N VAL A 74 2.41 -14.23 -1.13
CA VAL A 74 1.14 -14.95 -1.20
C VAL A 74 0.40 -14.75 0.13
N ILE A 75 -0.80 -14.20 0.07
CA ILE A 75 -1.72 -14.08 1.20
C ILE A 75 -2.90 -15.01 0.96
N GLU A 76 -3.10 -15.92 1.89
CA GLU A 76 -4.20 -16.87 1.89
C GLU A 76 -5.51 -16.21 2.38
N GLN A 77 -6.64 -16.67 1.86
CA GLN A 77 -7.98 -16.20 2.23
C GLN A 77 -8.93 -17.39 2.46
N PRO A 78 -9.40 -17.64 3.69
CA PRO A 78 -9.03 -16.99 4.97
C PRO A 78 -7.62 -17.37 5.46
N ARG A 79 -7.09 -16.63 6.45
CA ARG A 79 -5.79 -16.89 7.09
C ARG A 79 -5.71 -18.31 7.67
N GLY A 80 -4.53 -18.94 7.59
CA GLY A 80 -4.25 -20.28 8.09
C GLY A 80 -4.70 -21.45 7.19
N THR A 81 -4.99 -21.22 5.91
CA THR A 81 -5.46 -22.24 4.96
C THR A 81 -4.36 -22.87 4.09
N LEU A 82 -3.20 -22.24 4.02
CA LEU A 82 -2.02 -22.64 3.27
C LEU A 82 -0.80 -22.74 4.19
N SER A 83 -0.06 -23.84 4.09
CA SER A 83 1.26 -24.00 4.69
C SER A 83 2.30 -23.11 4.02
N ASP A 84 3.42 -22.85 4.72
CA ASP A 84 4.53 -22.08 4.16
C ASP A 84 5.14 -22.73 2.90
N ALA A 85 5.14 -24.06 2.84
CA ALA A 85 5.60 -24.80 1.68
C ALA A 85 4.69 -24.59 0.45
N GLU A 86 3.37 -24.55 0.66
CA GLU A 86 2.40 -24.25 -0.41
C GLU A 86 2.55 -22.79 -0.88
N LYS A 87 2.70 -21.84 0.05
CA LYS A 87 2.92 -20.43 -0.27
C LYS A 87 4.21 -20.23 -1.09
N GLU A 88 5.28 -20.92 -0.71
CA GLU A 88 6.54 -20.90 -1.45
C GLU A 88 6.38 -21.52 -2.84
N ALA A 89 5.69 -22.66 -2.98
CA ALA A 89 5.43 -23.28 -4.28
C ALA A 89 4.62 -22.36 -5.23
N ILE A 90 3.59 -21.68 -4.71
CA ILE A 90 2.83 -20.68 -5.47
C ILE A 90 3.73 -19.53 -5.91
N TRP A 91 4.54 -18.99 -5.00
CA TRP A 91 5.48 -17.90 -5.30
C TRP A 91 6.50 -18.30 -6.37
N GLN A 92 7.07 -19.51 -6.29
CA GLN A 92 8.00 -20.02 -7.29
C GLN A 92 7.38 -20.08 -8.68
N ASN A 93 6.12 -20.51 -8.78
CA ASN A 93 5.37 -20.60 -10.04
C ASN A 93 4.79 -19.26 -10.53
N THR A 94 4.92 -18.19 -9.75
CA THR A 94 4.44 -16.86 -10.14
C THR A 94 5.39 -16.25 -11.17
N THR A 95 4.82 -15.72 -12.26
CA THR A 95 5.54 -14.95 -13.28
C THR A 95 5.10 -13.49 -13.20
N VAL A 96 6.06 -12.57 -13.27
CA VAL A 96 5.79 -11.14 -13.36
C VAL A 96 6.03 -10.69 -14.80
N GLN A 97 5.10 -9.90 -15.34
CA GLN A 97 5.21 -9.28 -16.65
C GLN A 97 4.90 -7.79 -16.51
N LEU A 98 5.67 -6.96 -17.20
CA LEU A 98 5.46 -5.52 -17.22
C LEU A 98 4.69 -5.14 -18.48
N GLN A 99 3.68 -4.30 -18.33
CA GLN A 99 2.85 -3.80 -19.43
C GLN A 99 2.84 -2.27 -19.36
N TRP A 100 3.13 -1.61 -20.47
CA TRP A 100 3.17 -0.16 -20.54
C TRP A 100 1.92 0.38 -21.22
N ASP A 101 1.26 1.32 -20.55
CA ASP A 101 0.24 2.16 -21.18
C ASP A 101 0.94 3.13 -22.14
N SER A 102 0.53 3.12 -23.40
CA SER A 102 1.10 3.99 -24.43
C SER A 102 0.14 5.14 -24.73
N ARG A 103 0.69 6.36 -24.72
CA ARG A 103 0.01 7.54 -25.26
C ARG A 103 0.57 7.81 -26.64
N VAL A 104 -0.23 7.58 -27.66
CA VAL A 104 0.16 7.87 -29.04
C VAL A 104 -0.68 9.04 -29.52
N PRO A 105 -0.09 10.24 -29.72
CA PRO A 105 -0.82 11.33 -30.35
C PRO A 105 -1.15 10.94 -31.80
N VAL A 106 -2.43 10.98 -32.15
CA VAL A 106 -2.91 10.74 -33.52
C VAL A 106 -3.47 12.05 -34.05
N GLY A 107 -2.63 12.83 -34.74
CA GLY A 107 -2.97 14.18 -35.20
C GLY A 107 -3.17 15.15 -34.03
N ASP A 108 -4.28 15.91 -34.03
CA ASP A 108 -4.68 16.81 -32.94
C ASP A 108 -5.46 16.09 -31.82
N THR A 109 -5.64 14.77 -31.91
CA THR A 109 -6.43 13.97 -30.96
C THR A 109 -5.56 12.94 -30.26
N ASP A 110 -5.77 12.79 -28.95
CA ASP A 110 -5.05 11.83 -28.11
C ASP A 110 -5.75 10.46 -28.17
N ALA A 111 -5.10 9.46 -28.80
CA ALA A 111 -5.60 8.10 -28.83
C ALA A 111 -5.03 7.34 -27.62
N ASN A 112 -5.91 7.04 -26.65
CA ASN A 112 -5.55 6.37 -25.41
C ASN A 112 -6.14 4.96 -25.35
N THR A 113 -5.32 3.95 -25.06
CA THR A 113 -5.77 2.58 -24.78
C THR A 113 -5.41 2.23 -23.34
N ARG A 114 -6.36 1.81 -22.52
CA ARG A 114 -6.12 1.43 -21.12
C ARG A 114 -6.14 -0.08 -20.95
N ILE A 115 -5.14 -0.62 -20.27
CA ILE A 115 -5.11 -2.02 -19.84
C ILE A 115 -5.77 -2.09 -18.46
N ILE A 116 -6.89 -2.81 -18.38
CA ILE A 116 -7.59 -3.08 -17.13
C ILE A 116 -7.43 -4.57 -16.83
N VAL A 117 -6.81 -4.90 -15.70
CA VAL A 117 -6.64 -6.29 -15.26
C VAL A 117 -7.73 -6.61 -14.24
N ILE A 118 -8.45 -7.70 -14.50
CA ILE A 118 -9.47 -8.23 -13.60
C ILE A 118 -8.89 -9.49 -12.94
N PRO A 119 -8.82 -9.57 -11.59
CA PRO A 119 -8.33 -10.75 -10.89
C PRO A 119 -9.13 -12.01 -11.24
N ALA A 120 -8.46 -13.17 -11.17
CA ALA A 120 -9.03 -14.47 -11.57
C ALA A 120 -10.18 -14.96 -10.67
N ASP A 121 -10.78 -16.09 -11.06
CA ASP A 121 -12.01 -16.64 -10.48
C ASP A 121 -12.00 -16.67 -8.94
N ASN A 122 -13.04 -16.07 -8.35
CA ASN A 122 -13.32 -16.06 -6.92
C ASN A 122 -12.30 -15.35 -6.01
N THR A 123 -11.33 -14.61 -6.55
CA THR A 123 -10.36 -13.82 -5.76
C THR A 123 -11.03 -12.88 -4.76
N HIS A 124 -12.23 -12.38 -5.05
CA HIS A 124 -12.98 -11.50 -4.16
C HIS A 124 -14.19 -12.14 -3.48
N THR A 125 -14.45 -13.43 -3.72
CA THR A 125 -15.67 -14.11 -3.25
C THR A 125 -15.73 -14.13 -1.73
N VAL A 126 -14.63 -14.44 -1.04
CA VAL A 126 -14.56 -14.48 0.43
C VAL A 126 -14.88 -13.11 1.05
N ASN A 127 -14.35 -12.03 0.46
CA ASN A 127 -14.62 -10.67 0.93
C ASN A 127 -16.09 -10.28 0.71
N ILE A 128 -16.67 -10.65 -0.45
CA ILE A 128 -18.07 -10.39 -0.76
C ILE A 128 -18.99 -11.18 0.18
N GLU A 129 -18.69 -12.44 0.47
CA GLU A 129 -19.45 -13.28 1.40
C GLU A 129 -19.40 -12.68 2.82
N THR A 130 -18.22 -12.29 3.30
CA THR A 130 -18.04 -11.64 4.61
C THR A 130 -18.89 -10.36 4.72
N LEU A 131 -18.89 -9.52 3.69
CA LEU A 131 -19.68 -8.28 3.67
C LEU A 131 -21.20 -8.55 3.61
N ARG A 132 -21.61 -9.65 2.98
CA ARG A 132 -23.03 -10.05 2.92
C ARG A 132 -23.53 -10.61 4.25
N ASP A 133 -22.65 -11.24 5.02
CA ASP A 133 -22.98 -11.85 6.31
C ASP A 133 -23.04 -10.82 7.47
N ASP A 134 -22.51 -9.61 7.28
CA ASP A 134 -22.66 -8.47 8.21
C ASP A 134 -23.33 -7.24 7.54
N PRO A 135 -24.61 -7.33 7.15
CA PRO A 135 -25.32 -6.22 6.50
C PRO A 135 -25.65 -5.07 7.45
N ALA A 136 -25.48 -5.25 8.76
CA ALA A 136 -25.75 -4.26 9.80
C ALA A 136 -24.48 -3.57 10.33
N GLY A 137 -23.29 -4.03 9.92
CA GLY A 137 -22.02 -3.39 10.22
C GLY A 137 -21.98 -1.94 9.74
N ILE A 138 -21.54 -1.03 10.60
CA ILE A 138 -21.32 0.37 10.20
C ILE A 138 -20.01 0.43 9.42
N GLY A 139 -20.13 0.60 8.11
CA GLY A 139 -18.99 0.73 7.20
C GLY A 139 -18.32 -0.61 6.89
N PHE A 140 -17.28 -0.54 6.06
CA PHE A 140 -16.40 -1.68 5.80
C PHE A 140 -14.96 -1.15 5.84
N THR A 141 -14.03 -1.93 6.38
CA THR A 141 -12.60 -1.69 6.15
C THR A 141 -12.29 -2.35 4.81
N PRO A 142 -11.96 -1.57 3.75
CA PRO A 142 -11.55 -2.17 2.49
C PRO A 142 -10.44 -3.20 2.76
N PRO A 143 -10.43 -4.34 2.04
CA PRO A 143 -9.50 -5.46 2.30
C PRO A 143 -8.01 -5.13 2.16
N LEU A 144 -7.70 -3.87 1.87
CA LEU A 144 -6.43 -3.30 1.47
C LEU A 144 -6.10 -2.01 2.22
N THR A 145 -6.90 -1.68 3.24
CA THR A 145 -6.59 -0.60 4.16
C THR A 145 -5.70 -1.19 5.23
N TYR A 146 -4.39 -0.97 5.10
CA TYR A 146 -3.48 -1.29 6.18
C TYR A 146 -3.68 -0.26 7.30
N PRO A 147 -3.37 -0.59 8.56
CA PRO A 147 -3.36 0.40 9.65
C PRO A 147 -2.54 1.66 9.31
N LEU A 148 -1.54 1.50 8.44
CA LEU A 148 -0.74 2.59 7.89
C LEU A 148 -1.55 3.52 6.96
N ASP A 149 -2.45 2.99 6.14
CA ASP A 149 -3.32 3.78 5.26
C ASP A 149 -4.35 4.59 6.03
N GLU A 150 -4.92 4.01 7.10
CA GLU A 150 -5.83 4.75 7.99
C GLU A 150 -5.13 5.94 8.63
N ALA A 151 -3.90 5.73 9.11
CA ALA A 151 -3.06 6.79 9.67
C ALA A 151 -2.69 7.85 8.63
N LEU A 152 -2.39 7.48 7.38
CA LEU A 152 -2.13 8.43 6.29
C LEU A 152 -3.35 9.30 5.94
N VAL A 153 -4.54 8.70 5.82
CA VAL A 153 -5.78 9.42 5.57
C VAL A 153 -6.06 10.38 6.72
N LEU A 154 -5.97 9.91 7.96
CA LEU A 154 -6.14 10.75 9.14
C LEU A 154 -5.16 11.93 9.11
N ALA A 155 -3.87 11.68 8.88
CA ALA A 155 -2.83 12.71 8.82
C ALA A 155 -3.14 13.80 7.79
N SER A 156 -3.66 13.41 6.63
CA SER A 156 -4.07 14.35 5.58
C SER A 156 -5.25 15.24 5.99
N GLN A 157 -6.12 14.75 6.89
CA GLN A 157 -7.35 15.40 7.32
C GLN A 157 -7.23 16.16 8.65
N ILE A 158 -6.22 15.89 9.48
CA ILE A 158 -6.05 16.54 10.81
C ILE A 158 -6.24 18.05 10.72
N LYS A 159 -5.60 18.72 9.75
CA LYS A 159 -5.70 20.17 9.59
C LYS A 159 -7.12 20.63 9.27
N THR A 160 -7.86 19.88 8.46
CA THR A 160 -9.25 20.16 8.10
C THR A 160 -10.18 19.96 9.28
N ILE A 161 -10.00 18.87 10.04
CA ILE A 161 -10.78 18.58 11.26
C ILE A 161 -10.57 19.68 12.30
N LEU A 162 -9.31 20.04 12.59
CA LEU A 162 -8.99 21.12 13.52
C LEU A 162 -9.55 22.46 13.05
N ARG A 163 -9.53 22.74 11.73
CA ARG A 163 -10.16 23.94 11.19
C ARG A 163 -11.66 23.93 11.39
N ALA A 164 -12.34 22.81 11.10
CA ALA A 164 -13.79 22.69 11.27
C ALA A 164 -14.21 22.94 12.72
N ILE A 165 -13.44 22.40 13.68
CA ILE A 165 -13.63 22.67 15.12
C ILE A 165 -13.40 24.14 15.42
N SER A 166 -12.30 24.73 14.92
CA SER A 166 -12.01 26.15 15.16
C SER A 166 -13.06 27.10 14.60
N SER A 167 -13.70 26.73 13.49
CA SER A 167 -14.77 27.49 12.85
C SER A 167 -16.16 27.20 13.41
N PHE A 168 -16.28 26.23 14.33
CA PHE A 168 -17.56 25.91 14.94
C PHE A 168 -18.05 27.09 15.76
N SER A 169 -19.19 27.65 15.35
CA SER A 169 -19.88 28.71 16.08
C SER A 169 -21.34 28.30 16.18
N PRO A 170 -21.81 27.89 17.37
CA PRO A 170 -23.21 27.52 17.54
C PRO A 170 -24.10 28.76 17.42
N ASP A 171 -25.27 28.60 16.80
CA ASP A 171 -26.26 29.67 16.66
C ASP A 171 -26.85 30.08 18.02
N ASP A 172 -26.86 29.16 18.99
CA ASP A 172 -27.28 29.41 20.36
C ASP A 172 -26.10 29.92 21.20
N ALA A 173 -26.22 31.16 21.70
CA ALA A 173 -25.22 31.80 22.55
C ALA A 173 -24.96 31.05 23.87
N SER A 174 -25.92 30.26 24.36
CA SER A 174 -25.75 29.41 25.55
C SER A 174 -24.87 28.18 25.31
N LEU A 175 -24.68 27.80 24.04
CA LEU A 175 -23.79 26.71 23.62
C LEU A 175 -22.40 27.22 23.22
N LYS A 176 -22.18 28.54 23.22
CA LYS A 176 -20.93 29.15 22.82
C LYS A 176 -19.84 28.87 23.86
N LEU A 177 -18.81 28.16 23.43
CA LEU A 177 -17.64 27.87 24.26
C LEU A 177 -16.85 29.16 24.52
N SER A 178 -16.28 29.29 25.72
CA SER A 178 -15.25 30.30 25.98
C SER A 178 -14.01 30.02 25.13
N GLU A 179 -13.16 31.04 24.95
CA GLU A 179 -11.89 30.87 24.21
C GLU A 179 -11.01 29.78 24.83
N GLU A 180 -10.97 29.72 26.17
CA GLU A 180 -10.25 28.68 26.92
C GLU A 180 -10.83 27.28 26.67
N GLN A 181 -12.15 27.13 26.69
CA GLN A 181 -12.82 25.84 26.41
C GLN A 181 -12.62 25.40 24.96
N GLN A 182 -12.67 26.34 24.02
CA GLN A 182 -12.43 26.09 22.60
C GLN A 182 -10.98 25.64 22.35
N ASN A 183 -10.01 26.26 23.00
CA ASN A 183 -8.60 25.87 22.92
C ASN A 183 -8.37 24.49 23.57
N ALA A 184 -8.94 24.22 24.74
CA ALA A 184 -8.85 22.93 25.41
C ALA A 184 -9.45 21.79 24.56
N LEU A 185 -10.60 22.03 23.91
CA LEU A 185 -11.21 21.08 22.98
C LEU A 185 -10.31 20.82 21.77
N GLN A 186 -9.77 21.87 21.15
CA GLN A 186 -8.84 21.72 20.02
C GLN A 186 -7.59 20.94 20.40
N ASP A 187 -7.02 21.21 21.57
CA ASP A 187 -5.83 20.51 22.07
C ASP A 187 -6.14 19.04 22.36
N HIS A 188 -7.28 18.75 23.02
CA HIS A 188 -7.71 17.37 23.26
C HIS A 188 -7.89 16.60 21.94
N VAL A 189 -8.64 17.16 20.99
CA VAL A 189 -8.85 16.51 19.68
C VAL A 189 -7.54 16.36 18.92
N ARG A 190 -6.64 17.35 18.97
CA ARG A 190 -5.30 17.24 18.37
C ARG A 190 -4.53 16.07 18.96
N GLN A 191 -4.50 15.93 20.29
CA GLN A 191 -3.78 14.83 20.94
C GLN A 191 -4.39 13.46 20.60
N GLU A 192 -5.71 13.34 20.59
CA GLU A 192 -6.41 12.11 20.17
C GLU A 192 -6.08 11.73 18.72
N LEU A 193 -6.15 12.68 17.79
CA LEU A 193 -5.83 12.44 16.38
C LEU A 193 -4.35 12.08 16.18
N LEU A 194 -3.44 12.78 16.87
CA LEU A 194 -2.01 12.46 16.84
C LEU A 194 -1.68 11.11 17.50
N GLY A 195 -2.46 10.70 18.51
CA GLY A 195 -2.37 9.37 19.11
C GLY A 195 -2.73 8.27 18.11
N ARG A 196 -3.81 8.46 17.34
CA ARG A 196 -4.26 7.53 16.29
C ARG A 196 -3.38 7.53 15.04
N TYR A 197 -2.60 8.60 14.83
CA TYR A 197 -1.57 8.65 13.78
C TYR A 197 -0.38 7.74 14.10
N LYS A 198 -0.17 7.37 15.37
CA LYS A 198 0.87 6.40 15.72
C LYS A 198 0.42 5.01 15.33
N VAL A 199 1.16 4.39 14.42
CA VAL A 199 0.97 2.99 14.08
C VAL A 199 1.91 2.17 14.94
N ALA A 200 1.41 1.12 15.57
CA ALA A 200 2.28 0.15 16.21
C ALA A 200 3.17 -0.47 15.13
N ASP A 201 4.46 -0.18 15.19
CA ASP A 201 5.43 -1.06 14.57
C ASP A 201 5.28 -2.43 15.25
N GLY A 202 5.41 -3.52 14.49
CA GLY A 202 5.49 -4.85 15.08
C GLY A 202 6.75 -4.97 15.96
N GLU A 203 7.28 -6.19 16.15
CA GLU A 203 8.66 -6.30 16.65
C GLU A 203 9.55 -5.37 15.84
N THR A 204 10.07 -4.33 16.50
CA THR A 204 10.80 -3.25 15.87
C THR A 204 12.13 -3.83 15.44
N ARG A 205 12.17 -4.41 14.24
CA ARG A 205 13.43 -4.87 13.69
C ARG A 205 14.17 -3.63 13.20
N PRO A 206 15.34 -3.29 13.77
CA PRO A 206 16.08 -2.07 13.44
C PRO A 206 16.57 -2.04 11.98
N ASP A 207 16.26 -3.10 11.23
CA ASP A 207 16.73 -3.38 9.90
C ASP A 207 15.69 -3.22 8.79
N VAL A 208 14.47 -2.78 9.12
CA VAL A 208 13.42 -2.48 8.15
C VAL A 208 12.93 -1.04 8.33
N LEU A 209 12.61 -0.38 7.22
CA LEU A 209 11.95 0.93 7.28
C LEU A 209 10.68 0.81 8.12
N SER A 210 10.56 1.59 9.19
CA SER A 210 9.41 1.49 10.09
C SER A 210 8.16 2.10 9.47
N LYS A 211 6.97 1.65 9.90
CA LYS A 211 5.70 2.19 9.40
C LYS A 211 5.58 3.67 9.78
N GLN A 212 6.09 4.05 10.95
CA GLN A 212 6.18 5.44 11.39
C GLN A 212 7.11 6.29 10.50
N ALA A 213 8.25 5.76 10.05
CA ALA A 213 9.14 6.47 9.15
C ALA A 213 8.51 6.71 7.76
N VAL A 214 7.66 5.79 7.28
CA VAL A 214 6.89 5.98 6.05
C VAL A 214 5.87 7.11 6.20
N LEU A 215 5.14 7.14 7.33
CA LEU A 215 4.16 8.20 7.63
C LEU A 215 4.79 9.60 7.58
N GLU A 216 6.01 9.72 8.10
CA GLU A 216 6.74 10.98 8.15
C GLU A 216 7.36 11.36 6.79
N GLN A 217 7.52 10.40 5.88
CA GLN A 217 8.14 10.58 4.56
C GLN A 217 7.11 10.50 3.43
N LYS A 218 6.62 11.67 3.01
CA LYS A 218 5.57 11.81 1.97
C LYS A 218 5.89 11.08 0.66
N ILE A 219 7.14 11.13 0.20
CA ILE A 219 7.56 10.47 -1.05
C ILE A 219 7.50 8.95 -0.91
N VAL A 220 7.95 8.41 0.21
CA VAL A 220 7.87 6.96 0.47
C VAL A 220 6.42 6.50 0.58
N SER A 221 5.57 7.29 1.24
CA SER A 221 4.12 7.04 1.29
C SER A 221 3.48 7.01 -0.09
N TYR A 222 3.89 7.92 -0.99
CA TYR A 222 3.44 7.94 -2.38
C TYR A 222 3.89 6.68 -3.13
N TYR A 223 5.16 6.30 -3.03
CA TYR A 223 5.66 5.05 -3.64
C TYR A 223 4.93 3.83 -3.11
N ARG A 224 4.67 3.74 -1.80
CA ARG A 224 3.88 2.66 -1.22
C ARG A 224 2.48 2.57 -1.85
N ALA A 225 1.77 3.70 -1.97
CA ALA A 225 0.44 3.74 -2.58
C ALA A 225 0.46 3.27 -4.05
N VAL A 226 1.43 3.72 -4.83
CA VAL A 226 1.62 3.28 -6.23
C VAL A 226 1.86 1.77 -6.31
N GLY A 227 2.73 1.23 -5.47
CA GLY A 227 3.03 -0.20 -5.46
C GLY A 227 1.81 -1.05 -5.05
N ILE A 228 1.01 -0.59 -4.09
CA ILE A 228 -0.22 -1.28 -3.68
C ILE A 228 -1.18 -1.35 -4.87
N TYR A 229 -1.46 -0.21 -5.50
CA TYR A 229 -2.36 -0.14 -6.66
C TYR A 229 -1.98 -1.14 -7.77
N ILE A 230 -0.69 -1.26 -8.07
CA ILE A 230 -0.19 -2.08 -9.17
C ILE A 230 -0.22 -3.57 -8.82
N THR A 231 0.18 -3.94 -7.61
CA THR A 231 0.26 -5.34 -7.20
C THR A 231 -1.10 -5.97 -6.94
N LEU A 232 -2.15 -5.16 -6.74
CA LEU A 232 -3.51 -5.63 -6.54
C LEU A 232 -4.27 -5.94 -7.82
N MET A 233 -3.75 -5.46 -8.94
CA MET A 233 -4.31 -5.72 -10.25
C MET A 233 -3.58 -6.90 -10.94
N CYS A 234 -2.96 -7.79 -10.18
CA CYS A 234 -2.25 -8.94 -10.74
C CYS A 234 -3.16 -10.17 -10.90
N LYS A 235 -2.95 -10.90 -11.98
CA LYS A 235 -3.61 -12.16 -12.35
C LYS A 235 -3.16 -13.31 -11.46
#